data_AF-A0A8S1IXT6-F1
#
_entry.id   AF-A0A8S1IXT6-F1
#
_cell.length_a   1.000
_cell.length_b   1.000
_cell.length_c   1.000
_cell.angle_alpha   90.00
_cell.angle_beta   90.00
_cell.angle_gamma   90.00
#
_symmetry.space_group_name_H-M   'P 1'
#
loop_
_entity.id
_entity.type
_entity.pdbx_description
1 polymer ?
#
loop_
_entity_poly.entity_id
_entity_poly.type
_entity_poly.pdbx_seq_one_letter_code
_entity_poly.pdbx_strand_id
1 'polypeptide(L)'
;MVSSLKPKRGALGRAQDLREMRRREIEDNRSEIKRYYGQQRVMDVDSMARQKDDVRRRSREAKERQAEQDILEGLYRVQATKELSAQRSEEEDKIAGELERRHNEKERRERAVQSVRERSEELRELAEKIRTAQVNKERHLQKMEHQIIAAKEAQYHSLFDELMEHKRVEGVEAENEQQRLRREGNIKSRHVLKEQMQEKEEAKRAAQMEYDKEKAMIDEVVRRIEEEDAAEAHLKMAKKQETLEYVKGFLEERERLRREQKEKENLEDRRIMEYWEHVRGREGDEAARKQTVADEADRIYRRLFREKEAQIAARLEEERLMDLLRAEEEEQKRQKAAEERRERAERQREAMMRENEAQMKLKAERDAQRREEEERFRQEMVRKFAEDDRIDQMNAQRRRMKQLEHRREVERLIDEKRAMYEETLRREAEEEMERREAEARREVLVEEERRRLLREAANLKDYFPKGVLRDQEELDYVNQVAKEAEDQKAAQS
;
A
#
# COMPACT_ATOMS: atom_id res chain seq x y z
N MET A 1 118.86 36.44 -114.19
CA MET A 1 118.96 35.64 -115.43
C MET A 1 117.54 35.31 -115.88
N VAL A 2 117.11 35.85 -117.03
CA VAL A 2 116.11 35.40 -118.05
C VAL A 2 114.74 34.88 -117.53
N SER A 3 113.52 35.33 -117.89
CA SER A 3 112.90 35.88 -119.13
C SER A 3 111.59 36.67 -118.82
N SER A 4 110.96 37.35 -119.80
CA SER A 4 110.01 38.48 -119.72
C SER A 4 108.53 38.24 -120.19
N LEU A 5 107.55 39.14 -119.85
CA LEU A 5 106.26 39.55 -120.55
C LEU A 5 105.41 40.67 -119.79
N LYS A 6 104.49 41.47 -120.46
CA LYS A 6 103.85 42.84 -120.12
C LYS A 6 102.31 42.93 -119.66
N PRO A 7 101.68 44.12 -119.26
CA PRO A 7 100.20 44.33 -118.94
C PRO A 7 99.37 45.59 -119.52
N LYS A 8 98.02 45.84 -119.25
CA LYS A 8 97.03 46.86 -119.87
C LYS A 8 95.76 47.45 -119.05
N ARG A 9 94.97 48.43 -119.64
CA ARG A 9 93.79 49.37 -119.26
C ARG A 9 92.43 48.80 -118.66
N GLY A 10 91.70 49.57 -117.81
CA GLY A 10 90.23 49.39 -117.51
C GLY A 10 89.60 49.82 -116.13
N ALA A 11 90.11 50.79 -115.35
CA ALA A 11 90.03 50.77 -113.86
C ALA A 11 88.76 51.23 -113.06
N LEU A 12 87.80 52.02 -113.57
CA LEU A 12 86.81 52.72 -112.69
C LEU A 12 85.42 52.08 -112.50
N GLY A 13 84.75 51.52 -113.53
CA GLY A 13 83.49 50.75 -113.31
C GLY A 13 83.71 49.56 -112.38
N ARG A 14 84.94 49.06 -112.38
CA ARG A 14 85.45 48.09 -111.40
C ARG A 14 85.26 48.56 -109.96
N ALA A 15 85.33 49.86 -109.64
CA ALA A 15 85.31 50.36 -108.27
C ALA A 15 83.93 50.26 -107.57
N GLN A 16 82.81 50.42 -108.28
CA GLN A 16 81.47 50.34 -107.69
C GLN A 16 81.02 48.89 -107.53
N ASP A 17 81.26 48.07 -108.56
CA ASP A 17 81.09 46.62 -108.49
C ASP A 17 81.95 46.05 -107.36
N LEU A 18 83.19 46.54 -107.17
CA LEU A 18 84.06 46.14 -106.05
C LEU A 18 83.44 46.44 -104.66
N ARG A 19 82.64 47.49 -104.48
CA ARG A 19 82.01 47.79 -103.17
C ARG A 19 80.79 46.91 -102.89
N GLU A 20 79.92 46.71 -103.87
CA GLU A 20 78.77 45.83 -103.70
C GLU A 20 79.20 44.37 -103.55
N MET A 21 80.22 43.93 -104.31
CA MET A 21 80.83 42.62 -104.14
C MET A 21 81.37 42.45 -102.71
N ARG A 22 82.08 43.46 -102.19
CA ARG A 22 82.61 43.42 -100.82
C ARG A 22 81.54 43.37 -99.73
N ARG A 23 80.38 44.02 -99.92
CA ARG A 23 79.26 43.93 -98.98
C ARG A 23 78.59 42.56 -99.02
N ARG A 24 78.36 42.02 -100.23
CA ARG A 24 77.85 40.65 -100.40
C ARG A 24 78.79 39.64 -99.76
N GLU A 25 80.10 39.78 -99.97
CA GLU A 25 81.13 38.97 -99.30
C GLU A 25 81.04 39.04 -97.77
N ILE A 26 80.84 40.24 -97.18
CA ILE A 26 80.72 40.38 -95.71
C ILE A 26 79.42 39.75 -95.19
N GLU A 27 78.29 39.95 -95.89
CA GLU A 27 77.00 39.36 -95.52
C GLU A 27 77.01 37.84 -95.67
N ASP A 28 77.62 37.31 -96.74
CA ASP A 28 77.84 35.89 -96.98
C ASP A 28 78.70 35.29 -95.86
N ASN A 29 79.85 35.90 -95.54
CA ASN A 29 80.71 35.48 -94.42
C ASN A 29 79.97 35.49 -93.08
N ARG A 30 79.15 36.52 -92.80
CA ARG A 30 78.37 36.58 -91.55
C ARG A 30 77.25 35.53 -91.53
N SER A 31 76.64 35.25 -92.68
CA SER A 31 75.62 34.21 -92.82
C SER A 31 76.22 32.82 -92.63
N GLU A 32 77.43 32.60 -93.12
CA GLU A 32 78.19 31.35 -92.97
C GLU A 32 78.57 31.13 -91.51
N ILE A 33 79.10 32.15 -90.83
CA ILE A 33 79.39 32.09 -89.39
C ILE A 33 78.12 31.80 -88.57
N LYS A 34 77.00 32.44 -88.89
CA LYS A 34 75.71 32.16 -88.21
C LYS A 34 75.22 30.73 -88.47
N ARG A 35 75.38 30.21 -89.68
CA ARG A 35 75.05 28.82 -90.02
C ARG A 35 75.93 27.84 -89.23
N TYR A 36 77.23 28.11 -89.15
CA TYR A 36 78.17 27.29 -88.40
C TYR A 36 77.83 27.21 -86.90
N TYR A 37 77.66 28.36 -86.23
CA TYR A 37 77.26 28.37 -84.81
C TYR A 37 75.83 27.85 -84.59
N GLY A 38 74.93 28.06 -85.55
CA GLY A 38 73.58 27.47 -85.53
C GLY A 38 73.62 25.94 -85.57
N GLN A 39 74.43 25.36 -86.46
CA GLN A 39 74.67 23.91 -86.51
C GLN A 39 75.30 23.40 -85.22
N GLN A 40 76.31 24.09 -84.69
CA GLN A 40 76.98 23.68 -83.46
C GLN A 40 76.03 23.67 -82.26
N ARG A 41 75.16 24.68 -82.13
CA ARG A 41 74.14 24.72 -81.07
C ARG A 41 73.12 23.56 -81.17
N VAL A 42 72.73 23.15 -82.37
CA VAL A 42 71.85 21.98 -82.56
C VAL A 42 72.55 20.70 -82.15
N MET A 43 73.83 20.54 -82.54
CA MET A 43 74.63 19.37 -82.15
C MET A 43 74.83 19.27 -80.63
N ASP A 44 75.03 20.39 -79.94
CA ASP A 44 75.18 20.41 -78.48
C ASP A 44 73.88 20.01 -77.76
N VAL A 45 72.72 20.47 -78.25
CA VAL A 45 71.40 20.08 -77.70
C VAL A 45 71.13 18.60 -77.93
N ASP A 46 71.43 18.07 -79.12
CA ASP A 46 71.29 16.65 -79.42
C ASP A 46 72.23 15.79 -78.56
N SER A 47 73.46 16.25 -78.34
CA SER A 47 74.42 15.58 -77.45
C SER A 47 73.90 15.51 -76.01
N MET A 48 73.38 16.61 -75.47
CA MET A 48 72.78 16.64 -74.13
C MET A 48 71.50 15.81 -74.03
N ALA A 49 70.67 15.78 -75.09
CA ALA A 49 69.48 14.94 -75.15
C ALA A 49 69.85 13.45 -75.12
N ARG A 50 70.86 13.03 -75.89
CA ARG A 50 71.38 11.66 -75.91
C ARG A 50 71.89 11.21 -74.53
N GLN A 51 72.62 12.07 -73.82
CA GLN A 51 73.07 11.77 -72.45
C GLN A 51 71.90 11.57 -71.49
N LYS A 52 70.85 12.39 -71.59
CA LYS A 52 69.64 12.25 -70.76
C LYS A 52 68.85 10.98 -71.10
N ASP A 53 68.77 10.62 -72.37
CA ASP A 53 68.07 9.43 -72.82
C ASP A 53 68.81 8.15 -72.38
N ASP A 54 70.14 8.15 -72.37
CA ASP A 54 70.94 7.05 -71.81
C ASP A 54 70.70 6.87 -70.30
N VAL A 55 70.64 7.98 -69.53
CA VAL A 55 70.31 7.93 -68.10
C VAL A 55 68.88 7.41 -67.88
N ARG A 56 67.91 7.85 -68.69
CA ARG A 56 66.53 7.37 -68.64
C ARG A 56 66.42 5.89 -68.98
N ARG A 57 67.16 5.42 -69.98
CA ARG A 57 67.20 3.99 -70.35
C ARG A 57 67.74 3.15 -69.20
N ARG A 58 68.89 3.52 -68.63
CA ARG A 58 69.45 2.83 -67.45
C ARG A 58 68.51 2.84 -66.25
N SER A 59 67.79 3.94 -66.02
CA SER A 59 66.80 4.02 -64.94
C SER A 59 65.57 3.13 -65.19
N ARG A 60 65.11 3.01 -66.44
CA ARG A 60 64.01 2.09 -66.80
C ARG A 60 64.42 0.64 -66.62
N GLU A 61 65.58 0.25 -67.14
CA GLU A 61 66.10 -1.10 -66.96
C GLU A 61 66.32 -1.45 -65.49
N ALA A 62 66.79 -0.49 -64.67
CA ALA A 62 66.92 -0.68 -63.23
C ALA A 62 65.57 -0.89 -62.53
N LYS A 63 64.53 -0.15 -62.94
CA LYS A 63 63.17 -0.30 -62.42
C LYS A 63 62.53 -1.63 -62.85
N GLU A 64 62.74 -2.05 -64.08
CA GLU A 64 62.25 -3.35 -64.59
C GLU A 64 62.91 -4.50 -63.81
N ARG A 65 64.24 -4.45 -63.62
CA ARG A 65 64.96 -5.42 -62.77
C ARG A 65 64.47 -5.43 -61.32
N GLN A 66 64.18 -4.27 -60.74
CA GLN A 66 63.61 -4.18 -59.39
C GLN A 66 62.19 -4.76 -59.34
N ALA A 67 61.34 -4.46 -60.32
CA ALA A 67 60.00 -5.03 -60.39
C ALA A 67 60.01 -6.55 -60.52
N GLU A 68 60.93 -7.11 -61.31
CA GLU A 68 61.14 -8.55 -61.41
C GLU A 68 61.60 -9.16 -60.07
N GLN A 69 62.51 -8.49 -59.37
CA GLN A 69 62.95 -8.90 -58.03
C GLN A 69 61.82 -8.85 -57.01
N ASP A 70 61.00 -7.80 -57.01
CA ASP A 70 59.87 -7.63 -56.09
C ASP A 70 58.79 -8.70 -56.33
N ILE A 71 58.53 -9.07 -57.59
CA ILE A 71 57.60 -10.15 -57.93
C ILE A 71 58.13 -11.48 -57.41
N LEU A 72 59.42 -11.78 -57.64
CA LEU A 72 60.04 -13.01 -57.15
C LEU A 72 60.03 -13.07 -55.62
N GLU A 73 60.40 -11.98 -54.95
CA GLU A 73 60.36 -11.89 -53.49
C GLU A 73 58.93 -12.05 -52.96
N GLY A 74 57.93 -11.45 -53.64
CA GLY A 74 56.53 -11.64 -53.33
C GLY A 74 56.10 -13.11 -53.41
N LEU A 75 56.49 -13.83 -54.46
CA LEU A 75 56.22 -15.26 -54.61
C LEU A 75 56.89 -16.09 -53.51
N TYR A 76 58.16 -15.82 -53.19
CA TYR A 76 58.86 -16.49 -52.08
C TYR A 76 58.18 -16.23 -50.73
N ARG A 77 57.75 -15.00 -50.45
CA ARG A 77 57.01 -14.67 -49.21
C ARG A 77 55.67 -15.40 -49.14
N VAL A 78 54.94 -15.50 -50.25
CA VAL A 78 53.68 -16.26 -50.30
C VAL A 78 53.92 -17.76 -50.09
N GLN A 79 54.98 -18.33 -50.65
CA GLN A 79 55.33 -19.73 -50.41
C GLN A 79 55.74 -19.96 -48.95
N ALA A 80 56.64 -19.14 -48.41
CA ALA A 80 57.09 -19.23 -47.03
C ALA A 80 55.92 -19.07 -46.02
N THR A 81 54.98 -18.17 -46.29
CA THR A 81 53.80 -18.00 -45.43
C THR A 81 52.84 -19.18 -45.52
N LYS A 82 52.66 -19.78 -46.70
CA LYS A 82 51.87 -21.00 -46.86
C LYS A 82 52.49 -22.18 -46.11
N GLU A 83 53.81 -22.36 -46.23
CA GLU A 83 54.53 -23.42 -45.51
C GLU A 83 54.45 -23.23 -43.99
N LEU A 84 54.67 -22.01 -43.49
CA LEU A 84 54.52 -21.69 -42.08
C LEU A 84 53.07 -21.89 -41.59
N SER A 85 52.08 -21.53 -42.42
CA SER A 85 50.66 -21.76 -42.11
C SER A 85 50.32 -23.25 -42.06
N ALA A 86 50.88 -24.06 -42.96
CA ALA A 86 50.68 -25.50 -42.96
C ALA A 86 51.31 -26.15 -41.72
N GLN A 87 52.54 -25.77 -41.37
CA GLN A 87 53.20 -26.23 -40.15
C GLN A 87 52.41 -25.87 -38.89
N ARG A 88 51.89 -24.64 -38.80
CA ARG A 88 51.03 -24.22 -37.69
C ARG A 88 49.74 -25.04 -37.60
N SER A 89 49.07 -25.29 -38.74
CA SER A 89 47.87 -26.13 -38.76
C SER A 89 48.18 -27.55 -38.27
N GLU A 90 49.29 -28.14 -38.70
CA GLU A 90 49.69 -29.48 -38.25
C GLU A 90 50.01 -29.53 -36.75
N GLU A 91 50.63 -28.49 -36.20
CA GLU A 91 50.89 -28.36 -34.77
C GLU A 91 49.58 -28.16 -33.98
N GLU A 92 48.67 -27.34 -34.47
CA GLU A 92 47.34 -27.12 -33.89
C GLU A 92 46.51 -28.41 -33.89
N ASP A 93 46.51 -29.17 -34.99
CA ASP A 93 45.81 -30.45 -35.10
C ASP A 93 46.39 -31.50 -34.11
N LYS A 94 47.72 -31.52 -33.94
CA LYS A 94 48.38 -32.38 -32.93
C LYS A 94 47.96 -31.99 -31.51
N ILE A 95 47.95 -30.71 -31.19
CA ILE A 95 47.53 -30.20 -29.87
C ILE A 95 46.05 -30.50 -29.62
N ALA A 96 45.19 -30.28 -30.62
CA ALA A 96 43.76 -30.58 -30.54
C ALA A 96 43.53 -32.07 -30.28
N GLY A 97 44.23 -32.95 -31.00
CA GLY A 97 44.16 -34.39 -30.80
C GLY A 97 44.64 -34.84 -29.41
N GLU A 98 45.70 -34.22 -28.86
CA GLU A 98 46.16 -34.51 -27.50
C GLU A 98 45.18 -34.01 -26.42
N LEU A 99 44.58 -32.84 -26.61
CA LEU A 99 43.57 -32.30 -25.71
C LEU A 99 42.32 -33.16 -25.71
N GLU A 100 41.86 -33.59 -26.88
CA GLU A 100 40.70 -34.48 -27.03
C GLU A 100 40.97 -35.84 -26.37
N ARG A 101 42.17 -36.42 -26.54
CA ARG A 101 42.56 -37.65 -25.84
C ARG A 101 42.52 -37.50 -24.32
N ARG A 102 43.08 -36.42 -23.78
CA ARG A 102 43.04 -36.13 -22.33
C ARG A 102 41.61 -35.92 -21.83
N HIS A 103 40.79 -35.24 -22.62
CA HIS A 103 39.37 -35.03 -22.31
C HIS A 103 38.61 -36.37 -22.25
N ASN A 104 38.73 -37.17 -23.30
CA ASN A 104 38.09 -38.48 -23.39
C ASN A 104 38.57 -39.44 -22.28
N GLU A 105 39.84 -39.35 -21.88
CA GLU A 105 40.35 -40.12 -20.75
C GLU A 105 39.74 -39.66 -19.42
N LYS A 106 39.59 -38.35 -19.19
CA LYS A 106 38.89 -37.81 -18.01
C LYS A 106 37.44 -38.26 -17.98
N GLU A 107 36.70 -38.10 -19.08
CA GLU A 107 35.31 -38.57 -19.16
C GLU A 107 35.21 -40.07 -18.90
N ARG A 108 36.10 -40.87 -19.47
CA ARG A 108 36.13 -42.32 -19.25
C ARG A 108 36.37 -42.64 -17.78
N ARG A 109 37.30 -41.95 -17.12
CA ARG A 109 37.57 -42.09 -15.68
C ARG A 109 36.36 -41.69 -14.84
N GLU A 110 35.71 -40.58 -15.15
CA GLU A 110 34.51 -40.11 -14.44
C GLU A 110 33.35 -41.08 -14.61
N ARG A 111 33.08 -41.55 -15.83
CA ARG A 111 32.07 -42.59 -16.11
C ARG A 111 32.41 -43.90 -15.40
N ALA A 112 33.69 -44.28 -15.33
CA ALA A 112 34.12 -45.46 -14.58
C ALA A 112 33.87 -45.28 -13.07
N VAL A 113 34.20 -44.11 -12.50
CA VAL A 113 33.93 -43.79 -11.09
C VAL A 113 32.43 -43.76 -10.80
N GLN A 114 31.62 -43.17 -11.67
CA GLN A 114 30.16 -43.17 -11.56
C GLN A 114 29.62 -44.60 -11.60
N SER A 115 30.06 -45.41 -12.57
CA SER A 115 29.65 -46.81 -12.68
C SER A 115 30.03 -47.62 -11.43
N VAL A 116 31.21 -47.38 -10.84
CA VAL A 116 31.62 -48.01 -9.59
C VAL A 116 30.76 -47.54 -8.41
N ARG A 117 30.43 -46.25 -8.32
CA ARG A 117 29.54 -45.70 -7.28
C ARG A 117 28.12 -46.27 -7.37
N GLU A 118 27.60 -46.48 -8.58
CA GLU A 118 26.26 -47.00 -8.79
C GLU A 118 26.19 -48.51 -8.54
N ARG A 119 27.23 -49.25 -8.92
CA ARG A 119 27.30 -50.72 -8.79
C ARG A 119 27.75 -51.21 -7.42
N SER A 120 28.52 -50.40 -6.68
CA SER A 120 28.99 -50.77 -5.34
C SER A 120 27.92 -50.51 -4.29
N GLU A 121 27.46 -51.58 -3.64
CA GLU A 121 26.51 -51.52 -2.53
C GLU A 121 27.12 -50.82 -1.31
N GLU A 122 28.40 -51.07 -1.00
CA GLU A 122 29.12 -50.45 0.11
C GLU A 122 29.15 -48.92 0.03
N LEU A 123 29.36 -48.37 -1.17
CA LEU A 123 29.35 -46.92 -1.40
C LEU A 123 27.93 -46.34 -1.28
N ARG A 124 26.91 -47.11 -1.65
CA ARG A 124 25.51 -46.70 -1.49
C ARG A 124 25.11 -46.66 -0.02
N GLU A 125 25.47 -47.69 0.76
CA GLU A 125 25.25 -47.72 2.20
C GLU A 125 25.99 -46.59 2.92
N LEU A 126 27.24 -46.32 2.56
CA LEU A 126 28.00 -45.21 3.11
C LEU A 126 27.34 -43.86 2.79
N ALA A 127 26.89 -43.67 1.55
CA ALA A 127 26.18 -42.46 1.14
C ALA A 127 24.84 -42.30 1.88
N GLU A 128 24.12 -43.40 2.17
CA GLU A 128 22.92 -43.39 3.00
C GLU A 128 23.25 -43.03 4.46
N LYS A 129 24.27 -43.65 5.06
CA LYS A 129 24.73 -43.31 6.41
C LYS A 129 25.13 -41.84 6.52
N ILE A 130 25.85 -41.30 5.54
CA ILE A 130 26.21 -39.87 5.49
C ILE A 130 24.95 -38.99 5.36
N ARG A 131 23.99 -39.36 4.50
CA ARG A 131 22.70 -38.64 4.40
C ARG A 131 21.94 -38.66 5.72
N THR A 132 21.86 -39.80 6.40
CA THR A 132 21.22 -39.87 7.73
C THR A 132 21.95 -39.02 8.77
N ALA A 133 23.29 -38.95 8.72
CA ALA A 133 24.08 -38.09 9.60
C ALA A 133 23.82 -36.60 9.32
N GLN A 134 23.66 -36.20 8.06
CA GLN A 134 23.27 -34.83 7.68
C GLN A 134 21.88 -34.48 8.23
N VAL A 135 20.88 -35.36 8.04
CA VAL A 135 19.53 -35.17 8.58
C VAL A 135 19.56 -35.10 10.12
N ASN A 136 20.39 -35.91 10.78
CA ASN A 136 20.55 -35.86 12.23
C ASN A 136 21.18 -34.55 12.70
N LYS A 137 22.15 -34.00 11.96
CA LYS A 137 22.75 -32.69 12.22
C LYS A 137 21.68 -31.58 12.08
N GLU A 138 20.89 -31.61 11.02
CA GLU A 138 19.79 -30.65 10.81
C GLU A 138 18.76 -30.74 11.94
N ARG A 139 18.35 -31.95 12.33
CA ARG A 139 17.45 -32.17 13.46
C ARG A 139 18.03 -31.64 14.77
N HIS A 140 19.34 -31.78 14.99
CA HIS A 140 20.00 -31.21 16.16
C HIS A 140 19.94 -29.68 16.14
N LEU A 141 20.24 -29.05 15.00
CA LEU A 141 20.16 -27.59 14.86
C LEU A 141 18.74 -27.09 15.10
N GLN A 142 17.74 -27.75 14.52
CA GLN A 142 16.32 -27.43 14.74
C GLN A 142 15.92 -27.53 16.22
N LYS A 143 16.42 -28.54 16.94
CA LYS A 143 16.18 -28.65 18.40
C LYS A 143 16.82 -27.52 19.18
N MET A 144 18.05 -27.11 18.81
CA MET A 144 18.73 -25.97 19.44
C MET A 144 17.97 -24.68 19.18
N GLU A 145 17.52 -24.45 17.95
CA GLU A 145 16.68 -23.30 17.60
C GLU A 145 15.38 -23.28 18.40
N HIS A 146 14.68 -24.40 18.48
CA HIS A 146 13.47 -24.52 19.28
C HIS A 146 13.73 -24.23 20.76
N GLN A 147 14.85 -24.70 21.32
CA GLN A 147 15.23 -24.39 22.70
C GLN A 147 15.51 -22.89 22.89
N ILE A 148 16.17 -22.23 21.93
CA ILE A 148 16.42 -20.79 21.96
C ILE A 148 15.11 -20.01 21.88
N ILE A 149 14.18 -20.41 21.02
CA ILE A 149 12.86 -19.79 20.88
C ILE A 149 12.07 -19.96 22.19
N ALA A 150 12.00 -21.18 22.72
CA ALA A 150 11.31 -21.46 23.98
C ALA A 150 11.90 -20.67 25.16
N ALA A 151 13.23 -20.50 25.22
CA ALA A 151 13.87 -19.67 26.23
C ALA A 151 13.50 -18.18 26.10
N LYS A 152 13.43 -17.66 24.87
CA LYS A 152 12.97 -16.28 24.61
C LYS A 152 11.50 -16.09 24.96
N GLU A 153 10.65 -17.05 24.62
CA GLU A 153 9.22 -17.03 24.98
C GLU A 153 9.05 -17.06 26.50
N ALA A 154 9.79 -17.93 27.21
CA ALA A 154 9.76 -17.97 28.67
C ALA A 154 10.20 -16.63 29.30
N GLN A 155 11.25 -15.99 28.77
CA GLN A 155 11.66 -14.65 29.21
C GLN A 155 10.56 -13.61 28.94
N TYR A 156 9.94 -13.64 27.77
CA TYR A 156 8.84 -12.74 27.43
C TYR A 156 7.64 -12.92 28.37
N HIS A 157 7.26 -14.17 28.65
CA HIS A 157 6.18 -14.48 29.59
C HIS A 157 6.50 -14.01 31.01
N SER A 158 7.73 -14.24 31.49
CA SER A 158 8.16 -13.73 32.80
C SER A 158 8.03 -12.21 32.91
N LEU A 159 8.50 -11.47 31.90
CA LEU A 159 8.39 -10.01 31.86
C LEU A 159 6.93 -9.54 31.75
N PHE A 160 6.11 -10.28 31.02
CA PHE A 160 4.68 -10.00 30.92
C PHE A 160 3.97 -10.20 32.26
N ASP A 161 4.27 -11.29 32.96
CA ASP A 161 3.72 -11.59 34.28
C ASP A 161 4.12 -10.52 35.31
N GLU A 162 5.38 -10.06 35.30
CA GLU A 162 5.85 -8.93 36.12
C GLU A 162 5.06 -7.65 35.83
N LEU A 163 4.81 -7.32 34.56
CA LEU A 163 4.03 -6.16 34.16
C LEU A 163 2.56 -6.27 34.58
N MET A 164 1.99 -7.48 34.50
CA MET A 164 0.62 -7.73 34.95
C MET A 164 0.49 -7.64 36.47
N GLU A 165 1.47 -8.15 37.23
CA GLU A 165 1.52 -7.98 38.69
C GLU A 165 1.69 -6.51 39.08
N HIS A 166 2.54 -5.75 38.38
CA HIS A 166 2.67 -4.31 38.60
C HIS A 166 1.33 -3.58 38.44
N LYS A 167 0.62 -3.84 37.34
CA LYS A 167 -0.72 -3.27 37.10
C LYS A 167 -1.74 -3.71 38.16
N ARG A 168 -1.64 -4.95 38.65
CA ARG A 168 -2.49 -5.45 39.74
C ARG A 168 -2.23 -4.68 41.03
N VAL A 169 -0.97 -4.45 41.37
CA VAL A 169 -0.57 -3.65 42.54
C VAL A 169 -1.04 -2.21 42.40
N GLU A 170 -0.80 -1.56 41.26
CA GLU A 170 -1.31 -0.20 40.98
C GLU A 170 -2.84 -0.11 41.12
N GLY A 171 -3.56 -1.13 40.63
CA GLY A 171 -5.02 -1.23 40.79
C GLY A 171 -5.44 -1.30 42.26
N VAL A 172 -4.78 -2.14 43.06
CA VAL A 172 -5.05 -2.26 44.50
C VAL A 172 -4.70 -0.97 45.25
N GLU A 173 -3.59 -0.31 44.89
CA GLU A 173 -3.20 0.98 45.47
C GLU A 173 -4.23 2.06 45.16
N ALA A 174 -4.72 2.13 43.92
CA ALA A 174 -5.78 3.06 43.53
C ALA A 174 -7.09 2.80 44.29
N GLU A 175 -7.49 1.54 44.47
CA GLU A 175 -8.65 1.17 45.29
C GLU A 175 -8.47 1.57 46.76
N ASN A 176 -7.30 1.32 47.33
CA ASN A 176 -6.96 1.70 48.71
C ASN A 176 -7.00 3.22 48.89
N GLU A 177 -6.49 3.99 47.92
CA GLU A 177 -6.54 5.45 47.94
C GLU A 177 -7.98 5.96 47.86
N GLN A 178 -8.81 5.38 46.98
CA GLN A 178 -10.24 5.70 46.92
C GLN A 178 -10.96 5.37 48.24
N GLN A 179 -10.63 4.24 48.89
CA GLN A 179 -11.16 3.93 50.21
C GLN A 179 -10.68 4.92 51.27
N ARG A 180 -9.41 5.36 51.23
CA ARG A 180 -8.85 6.37 52.14
C ARG A 180 -9.60 7.69 52.00
N LEU A 181 -9.78 8.18 50.78
CA LEU A 181 -10.53 9.41 50.49
C LEU A 181 -11.99 9.32 50.98
N ARG A 182 -12.66 8.17 50.80
CA ARG A 182 -14.01 7.93 51.36
C ARG A 182 -14.02 7.97 52.88
N ARG A 183 -13.02 7.35 53.54
CA ARG A 183 -12.89 7.38 55.01
C ARG A 183 -12.66 8.81 55.51
N GLU A 184 -11.78 9.57 54.86
CA GLU A 184 -11.55 10.98 55.19
C GLU A 184 -12.81 11.84 55.01
N GLY A 185 -13.54 11.61 53.92
CA GLY A 185 -14.85 12.24 53.70
C GLY A 185 -15.83 11.94 54.84
N ASN A 186 -15.97 10.67 55.21
CA ASN A 186 -16.84 10.24 56.31
C ASN A 186 -16.41 10.84 57.66
N ILE A 187 -15.12 10.95 57.92
CA ILE A 187 -14.59 11.57 59.14
C ILE A 187 -14.97 13.05 59.19
N LYS A 188 -14.76 13.79 58.09
CA LYS A 188 -15.16 15.20 57.97
C LYS A 188 -16.66 15.38 58.17
N SER A 189 -17.50 14.55 57.53
CA SER A 189 -18.94 14.56 57.74
C SER A 189 -19.33 14.27 59.20
N ARG A 190 -18.63 13.36 59.87
CA ARG A 190 -18.86 13.06 61.29
C ARG A 190 -18.48 14.23 62.20
N HIS A 191 -17.43 14.98 61.87
CA HIS A 191 -17.07 16.20 62.60
C HIS A 191 -18.16 17.27 62.48
N VAL A 192 -18.63 17.53 61.26
CA VAL A 192 -19.74 18.48 61.02
C VAL A 192 -21.00 18.08 61.79
N LEU A 193 -21.36 16.78 61.79
CA LEU A 193 -22.52 16.31 62.58
C LEU A 193 -22.33 16.51 64.09
N LYS A 194 -21.12 16.36 64.62
CA LYS A 194 -20.84 16.62 66.04
C LYS A 194 -20.97 18.11 66.36
N GLU A 195 -20.46 18.99 65.50
CA GLU A 195 -20.60 20.44 65.66
C GLU A 195 -22.08 20.85 65.65
N GLN A 196 -22.88 20.31 64.73
CA GLN A 196 -24.33 20.55 64.70
C GLN A 196 -25.05 20.06 65.96
N MET A 197 -24.60 18.96 66.57
CA MET A 197 -25.15 18.47 67.84
C MET A 197 -24.78 19.38 69.00
N GLN A 198 -23.55 19.91 69.02
CA GLN A 198 -23.12 20.88 70.02
C GLN A 198 -23.89 22.19 69.89
N GLU A 199 -24.06 22.72 68.68
CA GLU A 199 -24.86 23.92 68.42
C GLU A 199 -26.31 23.75 68.89
N LYS A 200 -26.91 22.57 68.67
CA LYS A 200 -28.24 22.24 69.20
C LYS A 200 -28.28 22.17 70.72
N GLU A 201 -27.25 21.65 71.38
CA GLU A 201 -27.16 21.65 72.85
C GLU A 201 -27.02 23.05 73.41
N GLU A 202 -26.21 23.91 72.78
CA GLU A 202 -26.06 25.31 73.15
C GLU A 202 -27.36 26.08 72.96
N ALA A 203 -28.06 25.87 71.84
CA ALA A 203 -29.39 26.43 71.61
C ALA A 203 -30.41 25.99 72.67
N LYS A 204 -30.38 24.71 73.07
CA LYS A 204 -31.21 24.21 74.18
C LYS A 204 -30.86 24.88 75.51
N ARG A 205 -29.58 25.10 75.81
CA ARG A 205 -29.15 25.80 77.03
C ARG A 205 -29.58 27.26 77.03
N ALA A 206 -29.48 27.94 75.89
CA ALA A 206 -29.96 29.31 75.73
C ALA A 206 -31.48 29.40 75.94
N ALA A 207 -32.25 28.51 75.31
CA ALA A 207 -33.70 28.43 75.50
C ALA A 207 -34.09 28.11 76.95
N GLN A 208 -33.32 27.25 77.64
CA GLN A 208 -33.54 26.98 79.07
C GLN A 208 -33.30 28.22 79.92
N MET A 209 -32.25 28.99 79.64
CA MET A 209 -31.97 30.25 80.35
C MET A 209 -33.06 31.31 80.10
N GLU A 210 -33.63 31.37 78.89
CA GLU A 210 -34.77 32.24 78.59
C GLU A 210 -36.02 31.79 79.35
N TYR A 211 -36.31 30.48 79.36
CA TYR A 211 -37.41 29.91 80.14
C TYR A 211 -37.28 30.20 81.64
N ASP A 212 -36.08 30.05 82.22
CA ASP A 212 -35.86 30.31 83.64
C ASP A 212 -36.02 31.81 83.98
N LYS A 213 -35.66 32.71 83.05
CA LYS A 213 -35.91 34.17 83.19
C LYS A 213 -37.41 34.49 83.10
N GLU A 214 -38.11 33.93 82.13
CA GLU A 214 -39.57 34.10 82.00
C GLU A 214 -40.28 33.55 83.23
N LYS A 215 -39.88 32.38 83.73
CA LYS A 215 -40.43 31.80 84.95
C LYS A 215 -40.19 32.69 86.17
N ALA A 216 -38.98 33.20 86.35
CA ALA A 216 -38.67 34.12 87.45
C ALA A 216 -39.51 35.42 87.37
N MET A 217 -39.74 35.94 86.16
CA MET A 217 -40.60 37.10 85.93
C MET A 217 -42.08 36.79 86.22
N ILE A 218 -42.55 35.61 85.82
CA ILE A 218 -43.91 35.15 86.13
C ILE A 218 -44.09 34.96 87.65
N ASP A 219 -43.13 34.35 88.32
CA ASP A 219 -43.15 34.14 89.78
C ASP A 219 -43.15 35.49 90.53
N GLU A 220 -42.44 36.51 90.03
CA GLU A 220 -42.47 37.88 90.57
C GLU A 220 -43.86 38.53 90.40
N VAL A 221 -44.48 38.37 89.22
CA VAL A 221 -45.85 38.86 88.96
C VAL A 221 -46.86 38.16 89.87
N VAL A 222 -46.76 36.84 90.05
CA VAL A 222 -47.63 36.08 90.95
C VAL A 222 -47.45 36.56 92.40
N ARG A 223 -46.20 36.72 92.87
CA ARG A 223 -45.94 37.23 94.22
C ARG A 223 -46.54 38.62 94.44
N ARG A 224 -46.46 39.49 93.43
CA ARG A 224 -47.05 40.83 93.47
C ARG A 224 -48.58 40.79 93.52
N ILE A 225 -49.22 39.87 92.79
CA ILE A 225 -50.67 39.66 92.86
C ILE A 225 -51.06 39.15 94.26
N GLU A 226 -50.32 38.19 94.83
CA GLU A 226 -50.57 37.69 96.18
C GLU A 226 -50.40 38.78 97.26
N GLU A 227 -49.40 39.65 97.11
CA GLU A 227 -49.19 40.81 97.98
C GLU A 227 -50.32 41.86 97.85
N GLU A 228 -50.79 42.13 96.62
CA GLU A 228 -51.91 43.04 96.35
C GLU A 228 -53.25 42.47 96.88
N ASP A 229 -53.51 41.17 96.69
CA ASP A 229 -54.70 40.47 97.23
C ASP A 229 -54.70 40.44 98.77
N ALA A 230 -53.54 40.21 99.39
CA ALA A 230 -53.40 40.25 100.85
C ALA A 230 -53.65 41.66 101.41
N ALA A 231 -53.12 42.70 100.76
CA ALA A 231 -53.36 44.09 101.14
C ALA A 231 -54.85 44.47 101.00
N GLU A 232 -55.51 44.02 99.93
CA GLU A 232 -56.95 44.24 99.74
C GLU A 232 -57.78 43.51 100.82
N ALA A 233 -57.41 42.29 101.19
CA ALA A 233 -58.05 41.55 102.28
C ALA A 233 -57.90 42.26 103.64
N HIS A 234 -56.72 42.81 103.93
CA HIS A 234 -56.48 43.61 105.15
C HIS A 234 -57.31 44.89 105.18
N LEU A 235 -57.39 45.63 104.07
CA LEU A 235 -58.24 46.83 103.95
C LEU A 235 -59.73 46.50 104.13
N LYS A 236 -60.18 45.36 103.61
CA LYS A 236 -61.57 44.89 103.76
C LYS A 236 -61.88 44.48 105.20
N MET A 237 -60.95 43.85 105.91
CA MET A 237 -61.08 43.54 107.34
C MET A 237 -61.13 44.80 108.20
N ALA A 238 -60.26 45.78 107.94
CA ALA A 238 -60.25 47.05 108.67
C ALA A 238 -61.58 47.80 108.53
N LYS A 239 -62.13 47.92 107.30
CA LYS A 239 -63.45 48.52 107.05
C LYS A 239 -64.61 47.76 107.71
N LYS A 240 -64.50 46.44 107.88
CA LYS A 240 -65.50 45.64 108.62
C LYS A 240 -65.43 45.89 110.12
N GLN A 241 -64.23 46.06 110.69
CA GLN A 241 -64.07 46.34 112.11
C GLN A 241 -64.55 47.76 112.46
N GLU A 242 -64.23 48.75 111.63
CA GLU A 242 -64.71 50.13 111.78
C GLU A 242 -66.24 50.19 111.72
N THR A 243 -66.88 49.48 110.78
CA THR A 243 -68.35 49.42 110.73
C THR A 243 -68.96 48.68 111.92
N LEU A 244 -68.30 47.65 112.47
CA LEU A 244 -68.77 46.94 113.67
C LEU A 244 -68.66 47.79 114.95
N GLU A 245 -67.61 48.60 115.09
CA GLU A 245 -67.43 49.53 116.22
C GLU A 245 -68.44 50.68 116.16
N TYR A 246 -68.69 51.24 114.97
CA TYR A 246 -69.76 52.21 114.75
C TYR A 246 -71.15 51.62 115.08
N VAL A 247 -71.41 50.37 114.69
CA VAL A 247 -72.68 49.68 114.99
C VAL A 247 -72.83 49.39 116.49
N LYS A 248 -71.76 49.02 117.20
CA LYS A 248 -71.79 48.81 118.66
C LYS A 248 -72.11 50.11 119.42
N GLY A 249 -71.43 51.20 119.08
CA GLY A 249 -71.70 52.51 119.71
C GLY A 249 -73.15 52.97 119.46
N PHE A 250 -73.65 52.79 118.24
CA PHE A 250 -75.02 53.15 117.88
C PHE A 250 -76.08 52.28 118.58
N LEU A 251 -75.78 51.00 118.87
CA LEU A 251 -76.71 50.10 119.57
C LEU A 251 -76.79 50.36 121.08
N GLU A 252 -75.68 50.73 121.72
CA GLU A 252 -75.64 51.07 123.15
C GLU A 252 -76.36 52.39 123.44
N GLU A 253 -76.22 53.38 122.56
CA GLU A 253 -76.91 54.67 122.65
C GLU A 253 -78.42 54.53 122.36
N ARG A 254 -78.78 53.62 121.45
CA ARG A 254 -80.18 53.29 121.10
C ARG A 254 -80.91 52.48 122.18
N GLU A 255 -80.23 51.57 122.88
CA GLU A 255 -80.80 50.82 124.02
C GLU A 255 -81.20 51.75 125.18
N ARG A 256 -80.40 52.78 125.41
CA ARG A 256 -80.63 53.77 126.47
C ARG A 256 -81.82 54.69 126.15
N LEU A 257 -81.90 55.15 124.90
CA LEU A 257 -83.04 55.95 124.41
C LEU A 257 -84.34 55.12 124.27
N ARG A 258 -84.25 53.82 123.95
CA ARG A 258 -85.43 52.93 123.85
C ARG A 258 -86.17 52.72 125.16
N ARG A 259 -85.47 52.68 126.29
CA ARG A 259 -86.11 52.53 127.61
C ARG A 259 -86.91 53.76 128.00
N GLU A 260 -86.48 54.95 127.58
CA GLU A 260 -87.14 56.23 127.84
C GLU A 260 -88.26 56.56 126.82
N GLN A 261 -88.19 56.02 125.60
CA GLN A 261 -89.22 56.18 124.57
C GLN A 261 -90.37 55.18 124.67
N LYS A 262 -90.16 53.95 125.15
CA LYS A 262 -91.23 52.91 125.24
C LYS A 262 -92.39 53.27 126.16
N GLU A 263 -92.17 54.14 127.16
CA GLU A 263 -93.24 54.64 128.03
C GLU A 263 -94.03 55.80 127.39
N LYS A 264 -93.47 56.45 126.36
CA LYS A 264 -94.10 57.56 125.62
C LYS A 264 -94.74 57.12 124.29
N GLU A 265 -94.18 56.10 123.61
CA GLU A 265 -94.67 55.56 122.33
C GLU A 265 -96.03 54.86 122.45
N ASN A 266 -96.35 54.21 123.58
CA ASN A 266 -97.68 53.59 123.79
C ASN A 266 -98.84 54.62 123.77
N LEU A 267 -98.56 55.92 123.94
CA LEU A 267 -99.55 56.99 123.87
C LEU A 267 -99.61 57.67 122.48
N GLU A 268 -98.56 57.54 121.67
CA GLU A 268 -98.44 58.19 120.36
C GLU A 268 -98.72 57.26 119.16
N ASP A 269 -98.69 55.94 119.34
CA ASP A 269 -99.05 54.93 118.32
C ASP A 269 -100.50 55.04 117.81
N ARG A 270 -101.37 55.81 118.47
CA ARG A 270 -102.72 56.15 117.97
C ARG A 270 -102.72 57.28 116.93
N ARG A 271 -101.65 58.08 116.81
CA ARG A 271 -101.55 59.23 115.88
C ARG A 271 -100.81 58.90 114.58
N ILE A 272 -100.03 57.83 114.52
CA ILE A 272 -99.16 57.51 113.36
C ILE A 272 -99.90 56.75 112.24
N MET A 273 -101.08 56.19 112.51
CA MET A 273 -101.93 55.58 111.46
C MET A 273 -102.40 56.59 110.40
N GLU A 274 -102.42 57.89 110.71
CA GLU A 274 -102.89 58.94 109.79
C GLU A 274 -101.78 59.49 108.86
N TYR A 275 -100.51 59.14 109.09
CA TYR A 275 -99.37 59.65 108.30
C TYR A 275 -98.94 58.71 107.14
N TRP A 276 -99.30 57.43 107.18
CA TRP A 276 -98.90 56.44 106.17
C TRP A 276 -99.65 56.52 104.83
N GLU A 277 -100.72 57.32 104.73
CA GLU A 277 -101.40 57.61 103.47
C GLU A 277 -100.68 58.67 102.61
N HIS A 278 -99.79 59.48 103.20
CA HIS A 278 -99.18 60.63 102.51
C HIS A 278 -97.79 60.33 101.85
N VAL A 279 -97.23 59.13 102.03
CA VAL A 279 -95.87 58.78 101.54
C VAL A 279 -95.88 57.89 100.29
N ARG A 280 -96.94 57.12 100.01
CA ARG A 280 -96.96 56.22 98.84
C ARG A 280 -97.09 56.92 97.47
N GLY A 281 -97.38 58.23 97.44
CA GLY A 281 -97.41 59.04 96.22
C GLY A 281 -96.05 59.46 95.67
N ARG A 282 -94.93 59.17 96.35
CA ARG A 282 -93.57 59.58 95.94
C ARG A 282 -92.75 58.48 95.24
N GLU A 283 -93.23 57.23 95.17
CA GLU A 283 -92.53 56.11 94.51
C GLU A 283 -92.80 55.99 92.99
N GLY A 284 -93.75 56.74 92.43
CA GLY A 284 -94.12 56.65 91.01
C GLY A 284 -93.17 57.36 90.03
N ASP A 285 -92.48 58.42 90.46
CA ASP A 285 -91.75 59.32 89.54
C ASP A 285 -90.27 58.92 89.29
N GLU A 286 -89.71 57.99 90.09
CA GLU A 286 -88.33 57.52 89.92
C GLU A 286 -88.19 56.37 88.90
N ALA A 287 -89.26 55.60 88.66
CA ALA A 287 -89.24 54.46 87.76
C ALA A 287 -89.14 54.86 86.27
N ALA A 288 -89.69 56.02 85.89
CA ALA A 288 -89.72 56.48 84.50
C ALA A 288 -88.36 57.01 83.98
N ARG A 289 -87.47 57.47 84.87
CA ARG A 289 -86.14 58.01 84.47
C ARG A 289 -85.09 56.95 84.18
N LYS A 290 -85.29 55.71 84.64
CA LYS A 290 -84.34 54.59 84.44
C LYS A 290 -84.51 53.89 83.09
N GLN A 291 -85.69 53.95 82.46
CA GLN A 291 -85.94 53.31 81.15
C GLN A 291 -85.31 54.08 79.97
N THR A 292 -85.24 55.42 80.02
CA THR A 292 -84.71 56.22 78.91
C THR A 292 -83.19 56.12 78.73
N VAL A 293 -82.44 55.88 79.82
CA VAL A 293 -80.97 55.73 79.80
C VAL A 293 -80.54 54.36 79.24
N ALA A 294 -81.36 53.31 79.44
CA ALA A 294 -81.08 51.96 78.92
C ALA A 294 -81.23 51.89 77.39
N ASP A 295 -82.21 52.58 76.82
CA ASP A 295 -82.49 52.56 75.37
C ASP A 295 -81.43 53.30 74.52
N GLU A 296 -80.70 54.25 75.09
CA GLU A 296 -79.61 54.97 74.41
C GLU A 296 -78.30 54.16 74.37
N ALA A 297 -77.98 53.43 75.44
CA ALA A 297 -76.80 52.56 75.51
C ALA A 297 -76.88 51.41 74.47
N ASP A 298 -78.08 50.87 74.28
CA ASP A 298 -78.36 49.77 73.35
C ASP A 298 -78.18 50.15 71.87
N ARG A 299 -78.37 51.44 71.53
CA ARG A 299 -78.17 51.96 70.16
C ARG A 299 -76.69 52.12 69.79
N ILE A 300 -75.85 52.50 70.75
CA ILE A 300 -74.41 52.71 70.53
C ILE A 300 -73.71 51.36 70.32
N TYR A 301 -74.07 50.34 71.10
CA TYR A 301 -73.50 48.99 71.01
C TYR A 301 -73.76 48.34 69.63
N ARG A 302 -74.97 48.51 69.08
CA ARG A 302 -75.32 47.97 67.75
C ARG A 302 -74.56 48.64 66.59
N ARG A 303 -74.16 49.90 66.74
CA ARG A 303 -73.38 50.62 65.71
C ARG A 303 -71.93 50.13 65.67
N LEU A 304 -71.30 49.95 66.85
CA LEU A 304 -69.93 49.43 66.96
C LEU A 304 -69.80 47.98 66.46
N PHE A 305 -70.82 47.14 66.69
CA PHE A 305 -70.80 45.76 66.21
C PHE A 305 -70.81 45.68 64.67
N ARG A 306 -71.63 46.51 64.01
CA ARG A 306 -71.68 46.59 62.54
C ARG A 306 -70.38 47.11 61.92
N GLU A 307 -69.72 48.07 62.57
CA GLU A 307 -68.42 48.57 62.10
C GLU A 307 -67.32 47.50 62.22
N LYS A 308 -67.34 46.69 63.28
CA LYS A 308 -66.40 45.57 63.45
C LYS A 308 -66.62 44.45 62.43
N GLU A 309 -67.86 44.08 62.16
CA GLU A 309 -68.18 43.08 61.14
C GLU A 309 -67.76 43.54 59.74
N ALA A 310 -67.97 44.82 59.40
CA ALA A 310 -67.52 45.39 58.13
C ALA A 310 -65.98 45.40 58.00
N GLN A 311 -65.24 45.69 59.07
CA GLN A 311 -63.77 45.63 59.06
C GLN A 311 -63.22 44.21 58.89
N ILE A 312 -63.87 43.21 59.49
CA ILE A 312 -63.46 41.81 59.35
C ILE A 312 -63.75 41.30 57.94
N ALA A 313 -64.92 41.65 57.38
CA ALA A 313 -65.27 41.30 56.01
C ALA A 313 -64.28 41.89 54.99
N ALA A 314 -63.90 43.17 55.15
CA ALA A 314 -62.92 43.81 54.26
C ALA A 314 -61.53 43.15 54.30
N ARG A 315 -61.03 42.75 55.48
CA ARG A 315 -59.75 42.04 55.61
C ARG A 315 -59.77 40.66 54.94
N LEU A 316 -60.87 39.92 55.10
CA LEU A 316 -61.04 38.61 54.47
C LEU A 316 -61.13 38.72 52.93
N GLU A 317 -61.68 39.81 52.40
CA GLU A 317 -61.67 40.08 50.96
C GLU A 317 -60.26 40.41 50.44
N GLU A 318 -59.48 41.20 51.19
CA GLU A 318 -58.07 41.49 50.85
C GLU A 318 -57.19 40.22 50.87
N GLU A 319 -57.34 39.35 51.87
CA GLU A 319 -56.60 38.08 51.94
C GLU A 319 -56.96 37.15 50.77
N ARG A 320 -58.25 37.08 50.39
CA ARG A 320 -58.68 36.31 49.21
C ARG A 320 -58.10 36.85 47.90
N LEU A 321 -58.01 38.17 47.76
CA LEU A 321 -57.40 38.81 46.59
C LEU A 321 -55.89 38.53 46.52
N MET A 322 -55.19 38.52 47.65
CA MET A 322 -53.77 38.17 47.71
C MET A 322 -53.50 36.70 47.40
N ASP A 323 -54.33 35.79 47.90
CA ASP A 323 -54.22 34.36 47.59
C ASP A 323 -54.51 34.06 46.12
N LEU A 324 -55.48 34.75 45.50
CA LEU A 324 -55.76 34.65 44.06
C LEU A 324 -54.58 35.17 43.22
N LEU A 325 -53.99 36.31 43.59
CA LEU A 325 -52.82 36.86 42.88
C LEU A 325 -51.61 35.92 42.98
N ARG A 326 -51.38 35.32 44.16
CA ARG A 326 -50.29 34.34 44.36
C ARG A 326 -50.51 33.07 43.53
N ALA A 327 -51.76 32.60 43.43
CA ALA A 327 -52.10 31.45 42.59
C ALA A 327 -51.87 31.74 41.10
N GLU A 328 -52.25 32.92 40.62
CA GLU A 328 -52.00 33.34 39.22
C GLU A 328 -50.50 33.49 38.91
N GLU A 329 -49.69 34.04 39.84
CA GLU A 329 -48.24 34.14 39.67
C GLU A 329 -47.54 32.78 39.62
N GLU A 330 -47.97 31.83 40.45
CA GLU A 330 -47.47 30.44 40.42
C GLU A 330 -47.87 29.72 39.14
N GLU A 331 -49.08 29.95 38.64
CA GLU A 331 -49.56 29.36 37.39
C GLU A 331 -48.79 29.92 36.18
N GLN A 332 -48.53 31.23 36.13
CA GLN A 332 -47.69 31.84 35.09
C GLN A 332 -46.24 31.35 35.14
N LYS A 333 -45.66 31.13 36.32
CA LYS A 333 -44.32 30.53 36.46
C LYS A 333 -44.29 29.09 35.97
N ARG A 334 -45.34 28.30 36.25
CA ARG A 334 -45.46 26.92 35.74
C ARG A 334 -45.62 26.88 34.22
N GLN A 335 -46.40 27.78 33.64
CA GLN A 335 -46.56 27.87 32.19
C GLN A 335 -45.25 28.25 31.50
N LYS A 336 -44.54 29.28 31.98
CA LYS A 336 -43.22 29.66 31.46
C LYS A 336 -42.18 28.53 31.60
N ALA A 337 -42.15 27.85 32.74
CA ALA A 337 -41.25 26.71 32.94
C ALA A 337 -41.61 25.50 32.04
N ALA A 338 -42.89 25.31 31.72
CA ALA A 338 -43.33 24.27 30.78
C ALA A 338 -42.97 24.63 29.33
N GLU A 339 -43.11 25.90 28.93
CA GLU A 339 -42.69 26.40 27.62
C GLU A 339 -41.18 26.30 27.42
N GLU A 340 -40.37 26.71 28.41
CA GLU A 340 -38.91 26.56 28.35
C GLU A 340 -38.46 25.09 28.26
N ARG A 341 -39.17 24.18 28.93
CA ARG A 341 -38.91 22.73 28.81
C ARG A 341 -39.25 22.21 27.42
N ARG A 342 -40.34 22.70 26.81
CA ARG A 342 -40.72 22.34 25.43
C ARG A 342 -39.71 22.88 24.43
N GLU A 343 -39.32 24.15 24.52
CA GLU A 343 -38.28 24.72 23.65
C GLU A 343 -36.94 23.99 23.78
N ARG A 344 -36.51 23.64 25.00
CA ARG A 344 -35.27 22.88 25.20
C ARG A 344 -35.36 21.48 24.59
N ALA A 345 -36.51 20.82 24.73
CA ALA A 345 -36.74 19.51 24.12
C ALA A 345 -36.76 19.58 22.59
N GLU A 346 -37.37 20.62 22.01
CA GLU A 346 -37.37 20.86 20.56
C GLU A 346 -35.96 21.16 20.04
N ARG A 347 -35.19 22.03 20.72
CA ARG A 347 -33.79 22.30 20.37
C ARG A 347 -32.90 21.06 20.46
N GLN A 348 -33.10 20.22 21.48
CA GLN A 348 -32.38 18.95 21.59
C GLN A 348 -32.76 17.96 20.48
N ARG A 349 -34.05 17.90 20.11
CA ARG A 349 -34.54 17.06 19.02
C ARG A 349 -33.99 17.52 17.67
N GLU A 350 -33.96 18.83 17.41
CA GLU A 350 -33.36 19.40 16.21
C GLU A 350 -31.85 19.17 16.14
N ALA A 351 -31.14 19.31 17.27
CA ALA A 351 -29.71 19.02 17.34
C ALA A 351 -29.42 17.54 17.03
N MET A 352 -30.20 16.63 17.62
CA MET A 352 -30.10 15.18 17.36
C MET A 352 -30.40 14.83 15.91
N MET A 353 -31.40 15.47 15.29
CA MET A 353 -31.72 15.28 13.87
C MET A 353 -30.59 15.79 12.96
N ARG A 354 -30.02 16.97 13.23
CA ARG A 354 -28.88 17.52 12.46
C ARG A 354 -27.63 16.66 12.59
N GLU A 355 -27.34 16.12 13.78
CA GLU A 355 -26.20 15.24 14.01
C GLU A 355 -26.37 13.89 13.31
N ASN A 356 -27.58 13.33 13.32
CA ASN A 356 -27.91 12.11 12.58
C ASN A 356 -27.82 12.33 11.06
N GLU A 357 -28.34 13.44 10.55
CA GLU A 357 -28.20 13.82 9.13
C GLU A 357 -26.72 14.01 8.73
N ALA A 358 -25.91 14.63 9.57
CA ALA A 358 -24.47 14.79 9.35
C ALA A 358 -23.75 13.43 9.35
N GLN A 359 -24.08 12.55 10.29
CA GLN A 359 -23.54 11.20 10.37
C GLN A 359 -23.92 10.36 9.14
N MET A 360 -25.16 10.48 8.66
CA MET A 360 -25.64 9.80 7.45
C MET A 360 -24.95 10.32 6.19
N LYS A 361 -24.71 11.63 6.07
CA LYS A 361 -23.93 12.22 4.97
C LYS A 361 -22.47 11.74 4.99
N LEU A 362 -21.82 11.75 6.15
CA LEU A 362 -20.44 11.26 6.30
C LEU A 362 -20.32 9.76 5.97
N LYS A 363 -21.33 8.98 6.35
CA LYS A 363 -21.41 7.55 6.01
C LYS A 363 -21.61 7.35 4.50
N ALA A 364 -22.49 8.13 3.88
CA ALA A 364 -22.71 8.08 2.44
C ALA A 364 -21.46 8.49 1.63
N GLU A 365 -20.72 9.51 2.07
CA GLU A 365 -19.45 9.91 1.45
C GLU A 365 -18.38 8.83 1.58
N ARG A 366 -18.26 8.21 2.76
CA ARG A 366 -17.36 7.05 2.96
C ARG A 366 -17.73 5.85 2.09
N ASP A 367 -19.02 5.58 1.94
CA ASP A 367 -19.49 4.49 1.09
C ASP A 367 -19.29 4.80 -0.40
N ALA A 368 -19.44 6.05 -0.82
CA ALA A 368 -19.12 6.50 -2.17
C ALA A 368 -17.61 6.41 -2.47
N GLN A 369 -16.75 6.87 -1.56
CA GLN A 369 -15.29 6.74 -1.69
C GLN A 369 -14.85 5.27 -1.78
N ARG A 370 -15.41 4.40 -0.93
CA ARG A 370 -15.15 2.96 -1.02
C ARG A 370 -15.58 2.35 -2.34
N ARG A 371 -16.74 2.76 -2.88
CA ARG A 371 -17.21 2.31 -4.19
C ARG A 371 -16.30 2.80 -5.32
N GLU A 372 -15.84 4.05 -5.28
CA GLU A 372 -14.88 4.56 -6.27
C GLU A 372 -13.54 3.83 -6.20
N GLU A 373 -13.04 3.53 -5.00
CA GLU A 373 -11.82 2.72 -4.81
C GLU A 373 -12.00 1.29 -5.33
N GLU A 374 -13.14 0.64 -5.04
CA GLU A 374 -13.49 -0.68 -5.57
C GLU A 374 -13.63 -0.68 -7.09
N GLU A 375 -14.21 0.36 -7.69
CA GLU A 375 -14.33 0.51 -9.13
C GLU A 375 -12.97 0.74 -9.80
N ARG A 376 -12.11 1.57 -9.21
CA ARG A 376 -10.72 1.73 -9.67
C ARG A 376 -9.95 0.42 -9.59
N PHE A 377 -10.08 -0.30 -8.47
CA PHE A 377 -9.47 -1.62 -8.31
C PHE A 377 -10.00 -2.62 -9.33
N ARG A 378 -11.31 -2.65 -9.60
CA ARG A 378 -11.90 -3.49 -10.66
C ARG A 378 -11.37 -3.12 -12.04
N GLN A 379 -11.26 -1.84 -12.37
CA GLN A 379 -10.71 -1.38 -13.65
C GLN A 379 -9.24 -1.77 -13.81
N GLU A 380 -8.43 -1.60 -12.76
CA GLU A 380 -7.03 -2.04 -12.75
C GLU A 380 -6.89 -3.56 -12.90
N MET A 381 -7.75 -4.33 -12.23
CA MET A 381 -7.77 -5.80 -12.35
C MET A 381 -8.19 -6.26 -13.74
N VAL A 382 -9.24 -5.66 -14.32
CA VAL A 382 -9.67 -5.95 -15.70
C VAL A 382 -8.57 -5.60 -16.69
N ARG A 383 -7.85 -4.48 -16.48
CA ARG A 383 -6.71 -4.09 -17.30
C ARG A 383 -5.56 -5.09 -17.19
N LYS A 384 -5.20 -5.52 -15.97
CA LYS A 384 -4.18 -6.56 -15.75
C LYS A 384 -4.54 -7.87 -16.43
N PHE A 385 -5.78 -8.34 -16.26
CA PHE A 385 -6.23 -9.55 -16.94
C PHE A 385 -6.21 -9.42 -18.47
N ALA A 386 -6.58 -8.26 -19.02
CA ALA A 386 -6.48 -8.02 -20.46
C ALA A 386 -5.02 -7.96 -20.97
N GLU A 387 -4.10 -7.41 -20.16
CA GLU A 387 -2.67 -7.39 -20.46
C GLU A 387 -2.07 -8.81 -20.40
N ASP A 388 -2.44 -9.61 -19.40
CA ASP A 388 -2.03 -11.02 -19.26
C ASP A 388 -2.60 -11.88 -20.40
N ASP A 389 -3.89 -11.75 -20.74
CA ASP A 389 -4.51 -12.45 -21.87
C ASP A 389 -3.84 -12.11 -23.20
N ARG A 390 -3.43 -10.84 -23.41
CA ARG A 390 -2.70 -10.42 -24.61
C ARG A 390 -1.31 -11.04 -24.66
N ILE A 391 -0.61 -11.12 -23.53
CA ILE A 391 0.70 -11.78 -23.42
C ILE A 391 0.57 -13.28 -23.71
N ASP A 392 -0.45 -13.93 -23.17
CA ASP A 392 -0.71 -15.35 -23.39
C ASP A 392 -1.08 -15.67 -24.84
N GLN A 393 -1.87 -14.81 -25.51
CA GLN A 393 -2.13 -14.92 -26.95
C GLN A 393 -0.84 -14.80 -27.77
N MET A 394 0.03 -13.84 -27.47
CA MET A 394 1.32 -13.70 -28.15
C MET A 394 2.26 -14.89 -27.90
N ASN A 395 2.27 -15.41 -26.68
CA ASN A 395 3.06 -16.59 -26.31
C ASN A 395 2.52 -17.86 -26.99
N ALA A 396 1.20 -18.02 -27.08
CA ALA A 396 0.55 -19.12 -27.80
C ALA A 396 0.86 -19.05 -29.30
N GLN A 397 0.81 -17.85 -29.90
CA GLN A 397 1.19 -17.64 -31.30
C GLN A 397 2.67 -17.97 -31.54
N ARG A 398 3.59 -17.52 -30.66
CA ARG A 398 5.02 -17.87 -30.72
C ARG A 398 5.26 -19.37 -30.59
N ARG A 399 4.55 -20.06 -29.69
CA ARG A 399 4.62 -21.53 -29.56
C ARG A 399 4.14 -22.23 -30.83
N ARG A 400 3.02 -21.79 -31.42
CA ARG A 400 2.51 -22.31 -32.70
C ARG A 400 3.50 -22.09 -33.85
N MET A 401 4.09 -20.91 -33.95
CA MET A 401 5.10 -20.60 -34.97
C MET A 401 6.34 -21.49 -34.83
N LYS A 402 6.88 -21.63 -33.61
CA LYS A 402 8.01 -22.54 -33.36
C LYS A 402 7.67 -23.99 -33.69
N GLN A 403 6.48 -24.47 -33.33
CA GLN A 403 6.04 -25.82 -33.69
C GLN A 403 5.91 -26.01 -35.21
N LEU A 404 5.41 -24.99 -35.93
CA LEU A 404 5.35 -25.02 -37.39
C LEU A 404 6.75 -25.00 -38.02
N GLU A 405 7.68 -24.21 -37.49
CA GLU A 405 9.08 -24.20 -37.93
C GLU A 405 9.75 -25.55 -37.69
N HIS A 406 9.59 -26.14 -36.50
CA HIS A 406 10.13 -27.46 -36.19
C HIS A 406 9.49 -28.55 -37.08
N ARG A 407 8.19 -28.45 -37.35
CA ARG A 407 7.50 -29.37 -38.26
C ARG A 407 8.00 -29.25 -39.70
N ARG A 408 8.19 -28.03 -40.20
CA ARG A 408 8.77 -27.77 -41.53
C ARG A 408 10.20 -28.30 -41.63
N GLU A 409 11.00 -28.12 -40.58
CA GLU A 409 12.37 -28.61 -40.51
C GLU A 409 12.42 -30.15 -40.51
N VAL A 410 11.51 -30.80 -39.77
CA VAL A 410 11.36 -32.26 -39.78
C VAL A 410 10.88 -32.77 -41.14
N GLU A 411 9.91 -32.11 -41.77
CA GLU A 411 9.44 -32.44 -43.13
C GLU A 411 10.59 -32.30 -44.14
N ARG A 412 11.39 -31.22 -44.06
CA ARG A 412 12.60 -31.03 -44.89
C ARG A 412 13.59 -32.17 -44.71
N LEU A 413 13.88 -32.57 -43.47
CA LEU A 413 14.80 -33.69 -43.18
C LEU A 413 14.26 -35.03 -43.69
N ILE A 414 12.94 -35.23 -43.70
CA ILE A 414 12.30 -36.42 -44.27
C ILE A 414 12.42 -36.41 -45.80
N ASP A 415 12.17 -35.27 -46.44
CA ASP A 415 12.27 -35.12 -47.89
C ASP A 415 13.72 -35.24 -48.37
N GLU A 416 14.69 -34.68 -47.63
CA GLU A 416 16.13 -34.88 -47.88
C GLU A 416 16.51 -36.37 -47.76
N LYS A 417 16.02 -37.07 -46.73
CA LYS A 417 16.24 -38.53 -46.59
C LYS A 417 15.60 -39.32 -47.73
N ARG A 418 14.41 -38.93 -48.18
CA ARG A 418 13.74 -39.57 -49.34
C ARG A 418 14.50 -39.31 -50.63
N ALA A 419 14.96 -38.09 -50.87
CA ALA A 419 15.77 -37.74 -52.02
C ALA A 419 17.09 -38.52 -52.05
N MET A 420 17.78 -38.62 -50.90
CA MET A 420 18.98 -39.45 -50.76
C MET A 420 18.68 -40.93 -51.04
N TYR A 421 17.55 -41.45 -50.54
CA TYR A 421 17.13 -42.84 -50.79
C TYR A 421 16.78 -43.10 -52.27
N GLU A 422 16.09 -42.16 -52.92
CA GLU A 422 15.80 -42.23 -54.36
C GLU A 422 17.07 -42.13 -55.20
N GLU A 423 18.04 -41.31 -54.81
CA GLU A 423 19.32 -41.21 -55.48
C GLU A 423 20.14 -42.51 -55.32
N THR A 424 20.15 -43.11 -54.13
CA THR A 424 20.78 -44.43 -53.93
C THR A 424 20.11 -45.52 -54.76
N LEU A 425 18.76 -45.53 -54.81
CA LEU A 425 18.02 -46.52 -55.59
C LEU A 425 18.25 -46.35 -57.10
N ARG A 426 18.39 -45.10 -57.58
CA ARG A 426 18.75 -44.83 -58.99
C ARG A 426 20.16 -45.31 -59.30
N ARG A 427 21.13 -45.08 -58.42
CA ARG A 427 22.50 -45.60 -58.61
C ARG A 427 22.52 -47.13 -58.60
N GLU A 428 21.80 -47.77 -57.68
CA GLU A 428 21.67 -49.23 -57.66
C GLU A 428 21.01 -49.77 -58.95
N ALA A 429 19.98 -49.09 -59.47
CA ALA A 429 19.35 -49.46 -60.73
C ALA A 429 20.26 -49.26 -61.95
N GLU A 430 21.05 -48.19 -61.98
CA GLU A 430 22.06 -47.94 -63.02
C GLU A 430 23.17 -49.00 -62.97
N GLU A 431 23.67 -49.35 -61.79
CA GLU A 431 24.66 -50.43 -61.61
C GLU A 431 24.09 -51.81 -62.02
N GLU A 432 22.83 -52.10 -61.71
CA GLU A 432 22.15 -53.33 -62.16
C GLU A 432 21.97 -53.36 -63.68
N MET A 433 21.66 -52.23 -64.32
CA MET A 433 21.57 -52.14 -65.78
C MET A 433 22.94 -52.32 -66.44
N GLU A 434 23.99 -51.71 -65.90
CA GLU A 434 25.37 -51.92 -66.38
C GLU A 434 25.83 -53.38 -66.21
N ARG A 435 25.47 -54.02 -65.09
CA ARG A 435 25.72 -55.45 -64.88
C ARG A 435 24.98 -56.31 -65.91
N ARG A 436 23.69 -56.03 -66.15
CA ARG A 436 22.91 -56.76 -67.17
C ARG A 436 23.46 -56.56 -68.58
N GLU A 437 23.91 -55.35 -68.93
CA GLU A 437 24.55 -55.11 -70.21
C GLU A 437 25.91 -55.81 -70.33
N ALA A 438 26.70 -55.87 -69.25
CA ALA A 438 27.95 -56.60 -69.23
C ALA A 438 27.74 -58.12 -69.32
N GLU A 439 26.72 -58.65 -68.64
CA GLU A 439 26.30 -60.05 -68.74
C GLU A 439 25.80 -60.39 -70.14
N ALA A 440 24.95 -59.55 -70.75
CA ALA A 440 24.49 -59.74 -72.12
C ALA A 440 25.65 -59.74 -73.14
N ARG A 441 26.62 -58.83 -72.99
CA ARG A 441 27.84 -58.82 -73.82
C ARG A 441 28.67 -60.09 -73.62
N ARG A 442 28.75 -60.59 -72.39
CA ARG A 442 29.43 -61.85 -72.07
C ARG A 442 28.70 -63.05 -72.65
N GLU A 443 27.37 -63.10 -72.61
CA GLU A 443 26.57 -64.15 -73.22
C GLU A 443 26.74 -64.20 -74.73
N VAL A 444 26.76 -63.05 -75.42
CA VAL A 444 27.04 -62.99 -76.86
C VAL A 444 28.43 -63.54 -77.18
N LEU A 445 29.47 -63.13 -76.43
CA LEU A 445 30.83 -63.66 -76.60
C LEU A 445 30.92 -65.17 -76.33
N VAL A 446 30.19 -65.66 -75.32
CA VAL A 446 30.14 -67.10 -75.01
C VAL A 446 29.42 -67.88 -76.11
N GLU A 447 28.32 -67.37 -76.67
CA GLU A 447 27.61 -68.00 -77.78
C GLU A 447 28.43 -67.98 -79.07
N GLU A 448 29.19 -66.91 -79.35
CA GLU A 448 30.13 -66.84 -80.47
C GLU A 448 31.28 -67.87 -80.34
N GLU A 449 31.92 -67.94 -79.18
CA GLU A 449 32.96 -68.95 -78.92
C GLU A 449 32.39 -70.37 -78.87
N ARG A 450 31.16 -70.56 -78.39
CA ARG A 450 30.45 -71.84 -78.41
C ARG A 450 30.18 -72.31 -79.84
N ARG A 451 29.71 -71.43 -80.73
CA ARG A 451 29.53 -71.73 -82.16
C ARG A 451 30.86 -72.03 -82.85
N ARG A 452 31.93 -71.34 -82.47
CA ARG A 452 33.29 -71.63 -82.96
C ARG A 452 33.77 -73.02 -82.54
N LEU A 453 33.63 -73.38 -81.27
CA LEU A 453 33.99 -74.70 -80.75
C LEU A 453 33.16 -75.81 -81.40
N LEU A 454 31.86 -75.60 -81.61
CA LEU A 454 30.98 -76.53 -82.31
C LEU A 454 31.37 -76.69 -83.79
N ARG A 455 31.83 -75.62 -84.44
CA ARG A 455 32.36 -75.66 -85.82
C ARG A 455 33.66 -76.46 -85.91
N GLU A 456 34.59 -76.25 -84.97
CA GLU A 456 35.85 -77.00 -84.91
C GLU A 456 35.61 -78.50 -84.58
N ALA A 457 34.61 -78.78 -83.74
CA ALA A 457 34.20 -80.13 -83.36
C ALA A 457 33.25 -80.82 -84.35
N ALA A 458 32.83 -80.16 -85.43
CA ALA A 458 31.84 -80.69 -86.38
C ALA A 458 32.28 -82.00 -87.06
N ASN A 459 33.59 -82.20 -87.24
CA ASN A 459 34.19 -83.44 -87.77
C ASN A 459 34.05 -84.66 -86.85
N LEU A 460 33.62 -84.47 -85.60
CA LEU A 460 33.48 -85.50 -84.56
C LEU A 460 32.01 -85.73 -84.15
N LYS A 461 31.07 -85.29 -84.99
CA LYS A 461 29.63 -85.31 -84.72
C LYS A 461 29.09 -86.67 -84.26
N ASP A 462 29.62 -87.77 -84.79
CA ASP A 462 29.16 -89.14 -84.45
C ASP A 462 29.59 -89.60 -83.04
N TYR A 463 30.50 -88.86 -82.38
CA TYR A 463 31.08 -89.21 -81.08
C TYR A 463 30.73 -88.20 -79.97
N PHE A 464 29.74 -87.33 -80.16
CA PHE A 464 29.34 -86.37 -79.13
C PHE A 464 28.70 -87.04 -77.91
N PRO A 465 29.16 -86.74 -76.67
CA PRO A 465 28.49 -87.18 -75.46
C PRO A 465 27.10 -86.53 -75.32
N LYS A 466 26.18 -87.20 -74.60
CA LYS A 466 24.82 -86.67 -74.36
C LYS A 466 24.90 -85.34 -73.60
N GLY A 467 24.29 -84.28 -74.15
CA GLY A 467 24.18 -82.95 -73.53
C GLY A 467 25.10 -81.86 -74.11
N VAL A 468 25.86 -82.13 -75.18
CA VAL A 468 26.72 -81.13 -75.85
C VAL A 468 25.91 -80.10 -76.64
N LEU A 469 24.80 -80.51 -77.25
CA LEU A 469 23.91 -79.62 -78.00
C LEU A 469 22.78 -79.14 -77.08
N ARG A 470 22.58 -77.82 -77.02
CA ARG A 470 21.56 -77.17 -76.17
C ARG A 470 20.18 -77.29 -76.78
N ASP A 471 20.06 -76.89 -78.04
CA ASP A 471 18.79 -76.69 -78.73
C ASP A 471 18.85 -77.26 -80.17
N GLN A 472 17.68 -77.42 -80.79
CA GLN A 472 17.54 -77.94 -82.16
C GLN A 472 18.34 -77.11 -83.18
N GLU A 473 18.48 -75.80 -82.95
CA GLU A 473 19.25 -74.89 -83.81
C GLU A 473 20.75 -75.19 -83.83
N GLU A 474 21.34 -75.63 -82.71
CA GLU A 474 22.76 -76.02 -82.67
C GLU A 474 23.00 -77.34 -83.41
N LEU A 475 22.03 -78.26 -83.36
CA LEU A 475 22.07 -79.51 -84.12
C LEU A 475 22.05 -79.21 -85.63
N ASP A 476 21.19 -78.30 -86.07
CA ASP A 476 21.09 -77.89 -87.47
C ASP A 476 22.36 -77.16 -87.94
N TYR A 477 22.95 -76.30 -87.10
CA TYR A 477 24.22 -75.63 -87.39
C TYR A 477 25.39 -76.61 -87.54
N VAL A 478 25.54 -77.57 -86.61
CA VAL A 478 26.59 -78.60 -86.71
C VAL A 478 26.36 -79.51 -87.93
N ASN A 479 25.12 -79.81 -88.28
CA ASN A 479 24.79 -80.59 -89.49
C ASN A 479 25.17 -79.85 -90.77
N GLN A 480 24.97 -78.54 -90.83
CA GLN A 480 25.37 -77.71 -91.97
C GLN A 480 26.89 -77.63 -92.10
N VAL A 481 27.60 -77.33 -91.00
CA VAL A 481 29.07 -77.26 -90.99
C VAL A 481 29.71 -78.61 -91.31
N ALA A 482 29.17 -79.71 -90.80
CA ALA A 482 29.67 -81.06 -91.11
C ALA A 482 29.50 -81.40 -92.59
N LYS A 483 28.37 -81.02 -93.21
CA LYS A 483 28.17 -81.15 -94.67
C LYS A 483 29.14 -80.28 -95.45
N GLU A 484 29.36 -79.03 -95.07
CA GLU A 484 30.34 -78.15 -95.71
C GLU A 484 31.77 -78.72 -95.61
N ALA A 485 32.13 -79.35 -94.49
CA ALA A 485 33.42 -80.02 -94.31
C ALA A 485 33.56 -81.31 -95.15
N GLU A 486 32.47 -82.07 -95.32
CA GLU A 486 32.41 -83.22 -96.23
C GLU A 486 32.52 -82.79 -97.70
N ASP A 487 31.82 -81.73 -98.09
CA ASP A 487 31.87 -81.15 -99.44
C ASP A 487 33.26 -80.57 -99.76
N GLN A 488 33.93 -79.94 -98.79
CA GLN A 488 35.31 -79.47 -98.96
C GLN A 488 36.34 -80.61 -99.06
N LYS A 489 36.14 -81.72 -98.35
CA LYS A 489 36.96 -82.94 -98.49
C LYS A 489 36.72 -83.63 -99.84
N ALA A 490 35.50 -83.60 -100.36
CA ALA A 490 35.15 -84.11 -101.68
C ALA A 490 35.68 -83.23 -102.83
N ALA A 491 35.92 -81.95 -102.60
CA ALA A 491 36.52 -81.03 -103.58
C ALA A 491 38.07 -81.03 -103.60
N GLN A 492 38.71 -81.67 -102.61
CA GLN A 492 40.19 -81.78 -102.48
C GLN A 492 40.73 -83.21 -102.74
N SER A 493 39.83 -84.16 -103.06
CA SER A 493 40.12 -85.51 -103.56
C SER A 493 39.77 -85.56 -105.04
#